data_AF-A0A074KSK4-F1
#
_entry.id   AF-A0A074KSK4-F1
#
_cell.length_a   1.000
_cell.length_b   1.000
_cell.length_c   1.000
_cell.angle_alpha   90.00
_cell.angle_beta   90.00
_cell.angle_gamma   90.00
#
_symmetry.space_group_name_H-M   'P 1'
#
loop_
_entity.id
_entity.type
_entity.pdbx_description
1 polymer ?
#
loop_
_entity_poly.entity_id
_entity_poly.type
_entity_poly.pdbx_seq_one_letter_code
_entity_poly.pdbx_strand_id
1 'polypeptide(L)'
;MEEQREIQRQFRQQQEKFVYNLIALSVTAIGFSIYKTTGQPLKWIQLPLGTAILCWGLSIFCGLSLLKYVISTLYANNTYFDIIQGRNSEIGNHPQKIEAATSGVKQAMDINSNRASSYSKWQERLFYLGIVLFLVWHITEMYQVIPH
;
A
#
# COMPACT_ATOMS: atom_id res chain seq x y z
N MET A 1 -4.66 17.59 -23.78
CA MET A 1 -3.82 17.71 -22.55
C MET A 1 -4.67 17.69 -21.28
N GLU A 2 -5.83 18.34 -21.24
CA GLU A 2 -6.74 18.26 -20.08
C GLU A 2 -7.31 16.85 -19.86
N GLU A 3 -7.78 16.19 -20.92
CA GLU A 3 -8.33 14.83 -20.86
C GLU A 3 -7.34 13.80 -20.29
N GLN A 4 -6.06 13.88 -20.68
CA GLN A 4 -5.00 13.03 -20.11
C GLN A 4 -4.76 13.29 -18.62
N ARG A 5 -4.81 14.55 -18.17
CA ARG A 5 -4.68 14.90 -16.76
C ARG A 5 -5.87 14.39 -15.95
N GLU A 6 -7.06 14.45 -16.54
CA GLU A 6 -8.28 13.96 -15.91
C GLU A 6 -8.26 12.44 -15.73
N ILE A 7 -7.87 11.69 -16.76
CA ILE A 7 -7.68 10.24 -16.68
C ILE A 7 -6.66 9.87 -15.60
N GLN A 8 -5.52 10.56 -15.54
CA GLN A 8 -4.51 10.31 -14.50
C GLN A 8 -5.04 10.58 -13.09
N ARG A 9 -5.85 11.64 -12.92
CA ARG A 9 -6.49 11.97 -11.65
C ARG A 9 -7.49 10.89 -11.24
N GLN A 10 -8.33 10.45 -12.16
CA GLN A 10 -9.29 9.37 -11.91
C GLN A 10 -8.59 8.06 -11.55
N PHE A 11 -7.55 7.68 -12.30
CA PHE A 11 -6.75 6.49 -12.02
C PHE A 11 -6.19 6.50 -10.59
N ARG A 12 -5.60 7.64 -10.18
CA ARG A 12 -5.04 7.80 -8.83
C ARG A 12 -6.11 7.70 -7.75
N GLN A 13 -7.28 8.30 -7.95
CA GLN A 13 -8.40 8.20 -7.01
C GLN A 13 -8.91 6.77 -6.88
N GLN A 14 -8.97 6.01 -7.97
CA GLN A 14 -9.36 4.60 -7.92
C GLN A 14 -8.31 3.75 -7.22
N GLN A 15 -7.03 4.00 -7.49
CA GLN A 15 -5.92 3.32 -6.82
C GLN A 15 -5.97 3.54 -5.30
N GLU A 16 -6.18 4.78 -4.85
CA GLU A 16 -6.26 5.11 -3.43
C GLU A 16 -7.43 4.39 -2.74
N LYS A 17 -8.63 4.41 -3.35
CA LYS A 17 -9.79 3.65 -2.85
C LYS A 17 -9.52 2.16 -2.75
N PHE A 18 -8.88 1.59 -3.77
CA PHE A 18 -8.53 0.17 -3.80
C PHE A 18 -7.58 -0.20 -2.65
N VAL A 19 -6.55 0.61 -2.40
CA VAL A 19 -5.61 0.42 -1.29
C VAL A 19 -6.31 0.46 0.06
N TYR A 20 -7.20 1.44 0.29
CA TYR A 20 -7.98 1.53 1.52
C TYR A 20 -8.90 0.33 1.72
N ASN A 21 -9.55 -0.15 0.65
CA ASN A 21 -10.39 -1.34 0.70
C ASN A 21 -9.57 -2.59 1.09
N LEU A 22 -8.37 -2.77 0.52
CA LEU A 22 -7.50 -3.89 0.89
C LEU A 22 -7.02 -3.82 2.33
N ILE A 23 -6.71 -2.62 2.85
CA ILE A 23 -6.37 -2.42 4.26
C ILE A 23 -7.56 -2.82 5.14
N ALA A 24 -8.75 -2.32 4.84
CA ALA A 24 -9.96 -2.63 5.59
C ALA A 24 -10.26 -4.13 5.61
N LEU A 25 -10.22 -4.78 4.44
CA LEU A 25 -10.42 -6.23 4.32
C LEU A 25 -9.37 -7.02 5.12
N SER A 26 -8.11 -6.59 5.09
CA SER A 26 -7.03 -7.22 5.87
C SER A 26 -7.29 -7.11 7.37
N VAL A 27 -7.68 -5.93 7.87
CA VAL A 27 -8.02 -5.73 9.29
C VAL A 27 -9.22 -6.58 9.69
N THR A 28 -10.27 -6.62 8.86
CA THR A 28 -11.45 -7.46 9.10
C THR A 28 -11.08 -8.95 9.14
N ALA A 29 -10.25 -9.43 8.21
CA ALA A 29 -9.82 -10.82 8.15
C ALA A 29 -8.98 -11.22 9.38
N ILE A 30 -8.09 -10.33 9.84
CA ILE A 30 -7.34 -10.52 11.09
C ILE A 30 -8.30 -10.59 12.29
N GLY A 31 -9.22 -9.64 12.42
CA GLY A 31 -10.21 -9.62 13.50
C GLY A 31 -11.08 -10.88 13.52
N PHE A 32 -11.56 -11.31 12.35
CA PHE A 32 -12.34 -12.54 12.20
C PHE A 32 -11.54 -13.79 12.60
N SER A 33 -10.27 -13.86 12.20
CA SER A 33 -9.36 -14.96 12.55
C SER A 33 -9.16 -15.07 14.06
N ILE A 34 -8.89 -13.94 14.73
CA ILE A 34 -8.76 -13.87 16.19
C ILE A 34 -10.05 -14.33 16.85
N TYR A 35 -11.20 -13.81 16.42
CA TYR A 35 -12.51 -14.19 16.93
C TYR A 35 -12.76 -15.71 16.83
N LYS A 36 -12.46 -16.32 15.67
CA LYS A 36 -12.62 -17.77 15.45
C LYS A 36 -11.73 -18.63 16.34
N THR A 37 -10.54 -18.14 16.67
CA THR A 37 -9.58 -18.85 17.53
C THR A 37 -9.70 -18.51 19.01
N THR A 38 -10.66 -17.67 19.40
CA THR A 38 -10.80 -17.25 20.80
C THR A 38 -11.15 -18.46 21.68
N GLY A 39 -10.34 -18.70 22.71
CA GLY A 39 -10.52 -19.82 23.63
C GLY A 39 -9.98 -21.17 23.12
N GLN A 40 -9.36 -21.23 21.94
CA GLN A 40 -8.68 -22.44 21.47
C GLN A 40 -7.21 -22.48 21.96
N PRO A 41 -6.68 -23.65 22.37
CA PRO A 41 -5.26 -23.78 22.69
C PRO A 41 -4.41 -23.66 21.43
N LEU A 42 -3.18 -23.17 21.58
CA LEU A 42 -2.24 -23.03 20.46
C LEU A 42 -1.83 -24.43 19.96
N LYS A 43 -2.18 -24.77 18.71
CA LYS A 43 -1.84 -26.06 18.09
C LYS A 43 -0.96 -25.83 16.87
N TRP A 44 -0.10 -26.80 16.54
CA TRP A 44 0.72 -26.80 15.32
C TRP A 44 -0.10 -26.60 14.04
N ILE A 45 -1.36 -27.05 14.03
CA ILE A 45 -2.27 -26.87 12.90
C ILE A 45 -2.63 -25.40 12.63
N GLN A 46 -2.43 -24.50 13.61
CA GLN A 46 -2.69 -23.06 13.46
C GLN A 46 -1.51 -22.30 12.82
N LEU A 47 -0.40 -22.97 12.48
CA LEU A 47 0.72 -22.33 11.79
C LEU A 47 0.30 -21.63 10.48
N PRO A 48 -0.51 -22.25 9.58
CA PRO A 48 -0.92 -21.58 8.35
C PRO A 48 -1.79 -20.35 8.63
N LEU A 49 -2.64 -20.39 9.67
CA LEU A 49 -3.40 -19.23 10.13
C LEU A 49 -2.49 -18.10 10.63
N GLY A 50 -1.50 -18.43 11.46
CA GLY A 50 -0.52 -17.45 11.94
C GLY A 50 0.22 -16.78 10.78
N THR A 51 0.64 -17.57 9.77
CA THR A 51 1.26 -17.02 8.56
C THR A 51 0.29 -16.17 7.72
N ALA A 52 -1.01 -16.51 7.67
CA ALA A 52 -2.02 -15.70 7.00
C ALA A 52 -2.18 -14.32 7.66
N ILE A 53 -2.25 -14.28 8.99
CA ILE A 53 -2.32 -13.04 9.78
C ILE A 53 -1.09 -12.17 9.53
N LEU A 54 0.11 -12.77 9.53
CA LEU A 54 1.35 -12.04 9.21
C LEU A 54 1.33 -11.49 7.78
N CYS A 55 0.85 -12.25 6.80
CA CYS A 55 0.70 -11.78 5.42
C CYS A 55 -0.24 -10.57 5.33
N TRP A 56 -1.40 -10.61 5.98
CA TRP A 56 -2.31 -9.46 6.03
C TRP A 56 -1.73 -8.26 6.78
N GLY A 57 -0.98 -8.48 7.87
CA GLY A 57 -0.26 -7.43 8.58
C GLY A 57 0.78 -6.73 7.69
N LEU A 58 1.58 -7.51 6.95
CA LEU A 58 2.53 -6.97 5.98
C LEU A 58 1.84 -6.28 4.80
N SER A 59 0.70 -6.79 4.35
CA SER A 59 -0.13 -6.14 3.32
C SER A 59 -0.58 -4.74 3.78
N ILE A 60 -1.06 -4.60 5.01
CA ILE A 60 -1.42 -3.31 5.61
C ILE A 60 -0.21 -2.37 5.64
N PHE A 61 0.95 -2.86 6.08
CA PHE A 61 2.18 -2.08 6.10
C PHE A 61 2.58 -1.56 4.70
N CYS A 62 2.48 -2.41 3.67
CA CYS A 62 2.72 -2.02 2.29
C CYS A 62 1.71 -0.96 1.81
N GLY A 63 0.43 -1.12 2.12
CA GLY A 63 -0.61 -0.15 1.76
C GLY A 63 -0.42 1.23 2.41
N LEU A 64 -0.08 1.26 3.70
CA LEU A 64 0.25 2.52 4.40
C LEU A 64 1.52 3.17 3.84
N SER A 65 2.53 2.37 3.51
CA SER A 65 3.78 2.86 2.90
C SER A 65 3.52 3.47 1.51
N LEU A 66 2.69 2.81 0.70
CA LEU A 66 2.24 3.33 -0.59
C LEU A 66 1.55 4.69 -0.43
N LEU A 67 0.59 4.82 0.49
CA LEU A 67 -0.08 6.10 0.75
C LEU A 67 0.91 7.20 1.15
N LYS A 68 1.90 6.88 2.00
CA LYS A 68 2.96 7.83 2.39
C LYS A 68 3.77 8.33 1.19
N TYR A 69 4.17 7.44 0.28
CA TYR A 69 4.89 7.84 -0.95
C TYR A 69 4.02 8.63 -1.92
N VAL A 70 2.74 8.29 -2.03
CA VAL A 70 1.77 9.04 -2.85
C VAL A 70 1.59 10.46 -2.32
N ILE A 71 1.44 10.63 -1.00
CA ILE A 71 1.34 11.95 -0.35
C ILE A 71 2.63 12.75 -0.55
N SER A 72 3.80 12.13 -0.33
CA SER A 72 5.10 12.77 -0.55
C SER A 72 5.30 13.24 -2.00
N THR A 73 4.86 12.44 -2.97
CA THR A 73 4.90 12.81 -4.40
C THR A 73 3.96 13.96 -4.74
N LEU A 74 2.80 14.05 -4.06
CA LEU A 74 1.89 15.19 -4.23
C LEU A 74 2.51 16.48 -3.69
N TYR A 75 3.15 16.39 -2.52
CA TYR A 75 3.85 17.52 -1.91
C TYR A 75 5.01 18.00 -2.80
N ALA A 76 5.86 17.07 -3.27
CA ALA A 76 6.98 17.39 -4.17
C ALA A 76 6.50 18.04 -5.49
N ASN A 77 5.39 17.56 -6.06
CA ASN A 77 4.74 18.19 -7.22
C ASN A 77 4.31 19.63 -6.94
N ASN A 78 3.71 19.89 -5.76
CA ASN A 78 3.31 21.24 -5.41
C ASN A 78 4.54 22.16 -5.31
N THR A 79 5.59 21.70 -4.64
CA THR A 79 6.87 22.42 -4.56
C THR A 79 7.47 22.69 -5.95
N TYR A 80 7.38 21.73 -6.87
CA TYR A 80 7.82 21.93 -8.26
C TYR A 80 7.10 23.10 -8.94
N PHE A 81 5.77 23.18 -8.81
CA PHE A 81 5.00 24.29 -9.36
C PHE A 81 5.36 25.63 -8.71
N ASP A 82 5.59 25.65 -7.40
CA ASP A 82 6.00 26.87 -6.68
C ASP A 82 7.37 27.37 -7.15
N ILE A 83 8.30 26.45 -7.48
CA ILE A 83 9.62 26.78 -8.04
C ILE A 83 9.49 27.39 -9.44
N ILE A 84 8.73 26.76 -10.34
CA ILE A 84 8.57 27.25 -11.72
C ILE A 84 7.84 28.60 -11.76
N GLN A 85 6.89 28.81 -10.85
CA GLN A 85 6.14 30.06 -10.76
C GLN A 85 6.93 31.18 -10.04
N GLY A 86 8.18 30.92 -9.63
CA GLY A 86 9.03 31.89 -8.94
C GLY A 86 8.53 32.27 -7.54
N ARG A 87 7.65 31.45 -6.94
CA ARG A 87 7.05 31.69 -5.62
C ARG A 87 7.88 31.10 -4.47
N ASN A 88 8.91 30.33 -4.78
CA ASN A 88 9.77 29.71 -3.79
C ASN A 88 10.88 30.68 -3.32
N SER A 89 10.71 31.21 -2.10
CA SER A 89 11.62 32.21 -1.51
C SER A 89 13.05 31.70 -1.27
N GLU A 90 13.27 30.39 -1.22
CA GLU A 90 14.59 29.81 -0.95
C GLU A 90 15.48 29.70 -2.22
N ILE A 91 14.88 29.64 -3.41
CA ILE A 91 15.59 29.38 -4.67
C ILE A 91 15.85 30.68 -5.46
N GLY A 92 14.96 31.66 -5.36
CA GLY A 92 15.04 32.93 -6.09
C GLY A 92 14.93 32.76 -7.62
N ASN A 93 15.39 33.75 -8.39
CA ASN A 93 15.25 33.78 -9.86
C ASN A 93 16.50 33.29 -10.64
N HIS A 94 17.42 32.58 -10.01
CA HIS A 94 18.64 32.12 -10.68
C HIS A 94 18.36 30.90 -11.57
N PRO A 95 18.57 30.97 -12.91
CA PRO A 95 18.20 29.91 -13.85
C PRO A 95 18.82 28.55 -13.51
N GLN A 96 20.09 28.53 -13.11
CA GLN A 96 20.81 27.31 -12.74
C GLN A 96 20.28 26.67 -11.44
N LYS A 97 19.80 27.48 -10.47
CA LYS A 97 19.19 26.98 -9.24
C LYS A 97 17.79 26.42 -9.49
N ILE A 98 17.05 27.05 -10.39
CA ILE A 98 15.73 26.57 -10.83
C ILE A 98 15.87 25.22 -11.55
N GLU A 99 16.86 25.07 -12.42
CA GLU A 99 17.13 23.83 -13.15
C GLU A 99 17.59 22.69 -12.21
N ALA A 100 18.53 22.99 -11.30
CA ALA A 100 18.98 22.03 -10.29
C ALA A 100 17.84 21.58 -9.36
N ALA A 101 17.01 22.52 -8.87
CA ALA A 101 15.87 22.21 -8.03
C ALA A 101 14.80 21.40 -8.77
N THR A 102 14.51 21.77 -10.03
CA THR A 102 13.58 21.05 -10.92
C THR A 102 14.01 19.61 -11.14
N SER A 103 15.29 19.39 -11.47
CA SER A 103 15.83 18.05 -11.71
C SER A 103 15.79 17.18 -10.45
N GLY A 104 16.15 17.74 -9.28
CA GLY A 104 16.09 17.05 -7.99
C GLY A 104 14.67 16.65 -7.60
N VAL A 105 13.69 17.54 -7.79
CA VAL A 105 12.28 17.21 -7.53
C VAL A 105 11.77 16.13 -8.47
N LYS A 106 12.11 16.19 -9.77
CA LYS A 106 11.73 15.16 -10.74
C LYS A 106 12.33 13.80 -10.37
N GLN A 107 13.61 13.76 -9.99
CA GLN A 107 14.27 12.54 -9.55
C GLN A 107 13.60 11.95 -8.29
N ALA A 108 13.26 12.79 -7.31
CA ALA A 108 12.55 12.36 -6.10
C ALA A 108 11.16 11.79 -6.42
N MET A 109 10.44 12.39 -7.38
CA MET A 109 9.15 11.89 -7.85
C MET A 109 9.29 10.52 -8.54
N ASP A 110 10.29 10.32 -9.38
CA ASP A 110 10.53 9.03 -10.05
C ASP A 110 10.87 7.92 -9.05
N ILE A 111 11.72 8.21 -8.07
CA ILE A 111 12.05 7.27 -6.98
C ILE A 111 10.80 6.92 -6.17
N ASN A 112 10.00 7.92 -5.78
CA ASN A 112 8.78 7.70 -5.01
C ASN A 112 7.74 6.91 -5.79
N SER A 113 7.60 7.18 -7.10
CA SER A 113 6.69 6.45 -8.00
C SER A 113 7.08 4.98 -8.12
N ASN A 114 8.37 4.68 -8.31
CA ASN A 114 8.87 3.31 -8.39
C ASN A 114 8.67 2.53 -7.08
N ARG A 115 8.92 3.19 -5.93
CA ARG A 115 8.67 2.60 -4.61
C ARG A 115 7.19 2.36 -4.38
N ALA A 116 6.34 3.33 -4.69
CA ALA A 116 4.88 3.20 -4.62
C ALA A 116 4.38 2.01 -5.45
N SER A 117 4.82 1.88 -6.71
CA SER A 117 4.46 0.73 -7.56
C SER A 117 4.86 -0.61 -6.94
N SER A 118 6.05 -0.66 -6.33
CA SER A 118 6.54 -1.88 -5.66
C SER A 118 5.69 -2.24 -4.44
N TYR A 119 5.36 -1.26 -3.59
CA TYR A 119 4.49 -1.48 -2.43
C TYR A 119 3.07 -1.90 -2.81
N SER A 120 2.51 -1.35 -3.90
CA SER A 120 1.21 -1.76 -4.43
C SER A 120 1.20 -3.24 -4.79
N LYS A 121 2.21 -3.70 -5.55
CA LYS A 121 2.32 -5.11 -5.96
C LYS A 121 2.51 -6.05 -4.76
N TRP A 122 3.30 -5.64 -3.76
CA TRP A 122 3.50 -6.43 -2.56
C TRP A 122 2.26 -6.50 -1.68
N GLN A 123 1.53 -5.39 -1.51
CA GLN A 123 0.26 -5.36 -0.80
C GLN A 123 -0.72 -6.39 -1.38
N GLU A 124 -0.93 -6.36 -2.69
CA GLU A 124 -1.82 -7.31 -3.38
C GLU A 124 -1.37 -8.76 -3.20
N ARG A 125 -0.09 -9.06 -3.45
CA ARG A 125 0.46 -10.42 -3.32
C ARG A 125 0.31 -10.98 -1.91
N LEU A 126 0.65 -10.18 -0.91
CA LEU A 126 0.54 -10.56 0.49
C LEU A 126 -0.91 -10.76 0.91
N PHE A 127 -1.82 -9.91 0.43
CA PHE A 127 -3.25 -10.04 0.69
C PHE A 127 -3.80 -11.38 0.17
N TYR A 128 -3.54 -11.71 -1.10
CA TYR A 128 -3.99 -12.97 -1.70
C TYR A 128 -3.31 -14.18 -1.07
N LEU A 129 -2.01 -14.10 -0.77
CA LEU A 129 -1.31 -15.17 -0.06
C LEU A 129 -1.96 -15.45 1.30
N GLY A 130 -2.32 -14.40 2.04
CA GLY A 130 -3.05 -14.54 3.31
C GLY A 130 -4.39 -15.25 3.15
N ILE A 131 -5.17 -14.93 2.10
CA ILE A 131 -6.43 -15.62 1.79
C ILE A 131 -6.19 -17.11 1.56
N VAL A 132 -5.21 -17.47 0.72
CA VAL A 132 -4.90 -18.87 0.41
C VAL A 132 -4.50 -19.64 1.67
N LEU A 133 -3.61 -19.06 2.49
CA LEU A 133 -3.17 -19.68 3.75
C LEU A 133 -4.31 -19.88 4.74
N PHE A 134 -5.21 -18.90 4.85
CA PHE A 134 -6.40 -19.01 5.70
C PHE A 134 -7.33 -20.13 5.22
N LEU A 135 -7.57 -20.23 3.91
CA LEU A 135 -8.41 -21.30 3.33
C LEU A 135 -7.80 -22.68 3.59
N VAL A 136 -6.49 -22.84 3.38
CA VAL A 136 -5.78 -24.10 3.67
C VAL A 136 -5.91 -24.47 5.14
N TRP A 137 -5.71 -23.52 6.05
CA TRP A 137 -5.92 -23.73 7.48
C TRP A 137 -7.34 -24.21 7.77
N HIS A 138 -8.35 -23.49 7.27
CA HIS A 138 -9.74 -23.75 7.58
C HIS A 138 -10.20 -25.13 7.08
N ILE A 139 -9.81 -25.51 5.85
CA ILE A 139 -10.11 -26.83 5.30
C ILE A 139 -9.45 -27.93 6.14
N THR A 140 -8.21 -27.71 6.58
CA THR A 140 -7.49 -28.68 7.42
C THR A 140 -8.12 -28.83 8.80
N GLU A 141 -8.56 -27.72 9.40
CA GLU A 141 -9.31 -27.73 10.66
C GLU A 141 -10.62 -28.53 10.50
N MET A 142 -11.39 -28.26 9.45
CA MET A 142 -12.65 -28.97 9.17
C MET A 142 -12.42 -30.48 8.98
N TYR A 143 -11.36 -30.87 8.27
CA TYR A 143 -11.04 -32.28 8.07
C TYR A 143 -10.75 -33.01 9.39
N GLN A 144 -10.08 -32.35 10.34
CA GLN A 144 -9.79 -32.94 11.66
C GLN A 144 -11.02 -33.03 12.59
N VAL A 145 -12.04 -32.21 12.34
CA VAL A 145 -13.27 -32.20 13.17
C VAL A 145 -14.25 -33.30 12.75
N ILE A 146 -14.15 -33.85 11.53
CA ILE A 146 -15.02 -34.95 11.07
C ILE A 146 -14.58 -36.26 11.77
N PRO A 147 -15.43 -36.89 12.59
CA PRO A 147 -15.11 -38.21 13.15
C PRO A 147 -15.15 -39.26 12.03
N HIS A 148 -14.06 -40.01 11.88
CA HIS A 148 -13.99 -41.21 11.04
C HIS A 148 -14.44 -42.45 11.81
#